data_AF-A0A350UK36-F1
#
_entry.id   AF-A0A350UK36-F1
#
_cell.length_a   1.000
_cell.length_b   1.000
_cell.length_c   1.000
_cell.angle_alpha   90.00
_cell.angle_beta   90.00
_cell.angle_gamma   90.00
#
_symmetry.space_group_name_H-M   'P 1'
#
loop_
_entity.id
_entity.type
_entity.pdbx_description
1 polymer ?
#
loop_
_entity_poly.entity_id
_entity_poly.type
_entity_poly.pdbx_seq_one_letter_code
_entity_poly.pdbx_strand_id
1 'polypeptide(L)'
;MIARRSLIGFAVTSIATARAQSTPPTVTPDRVRALLASEKINERAWGAYHAGAMGLTTEAPFIASLLHEALEARLQDGAPWHLPHFIELLADAAIRLRCPLPAKPLLALATYWRNYLTLILIQFMPTAQEKEYVLLTLLDRRPKGREGDTVAWTAIGNYLLALRSSRWAVRLLREVDIAHRFQVVDGSHRLFGSRLIGGTGDWAWGAWPKDFPPRVLHYLTFDPNVGGVLIAPGPRNVYAVRQESSPDQPPPPSPGLSGEFGVWQKPRIEYLAALTATKVSELERLFQQRTEVDWQDVAALQENIARETALQIKAIREFARRLARSGITGLEGLPLQVLIEIEDSRQSKEVPLPAVPPRTFTLP
;
A
#
# COMPACT_ATOMS: atom_id res chain seq x y z
N MET A 1 -18.83 70.49 -3.15
CA MET A 1 -17.51 71.11 -3.36
C MET A 1 -16.79 71.16 -2.02
N ILE A 2 -15.66 70.46 -1.90
CA ILE A 2 -14.59 70.61 -0.89
C ILE A 2 -14.88 70.21 0.59
N ALA A 3 -14.38 69.01 0.90
CA ALA A 3 -13.74 68.46 2.11
C ALA A 3 -13.61 69.30 3.41
N ARG A 4 -13.76 68.62 4.56
CA ARG A 4 -12.70 68.45 5.57
C ARG A 4 -13.03 67.39 6.65
N ARG A 5 -11.97 66.69 7.07
CA ARG A 5 -11.86 65.62 8.07
C ARG A 5 -11.97 66.14 9.51
N SER A 6 -12.39 65.28 10.44
CA SER A 6 -11.86 65.07 11.81
C SER A 6 -12.68 63.94 12.46
N LEU A 7 -12.22 62.69 12.58
CA LEU A 7 -11.29 62.14 13.59
C LEU A 7 -11.61 62.59 15.02
N ILE A 8 -12.45 61.82 15.71
CA ILE A 8 -12.54 61.79 17.18
C ILE A 8 -12.02 60.41 17.60
N GLY A 9 -10.84 60.40 18.22
CA GLY A 9 -10.20 59.22 18.76
C GLY A 9 -10.77 58.86 20.13
N PHE A 10 -11.05 57.58 20.32
CA PHE A 10 -11.11 56.98 21.64
C PHE A 10 -9.73 56.42 21.97
N ALA A 11 -9.08 57.04 22.95
CA ALA A 11 -7.89 56.50 23.58
C ALA A 11 -8.31 55.31 24.45
N VAL A 12 -7.94 54.09 24.03
CA VAL A 12 -7.79 52.97 24.95
C VAL A 12 -6.31 52.81 25.17
N THR A 13 -5.85 53.27 26.33
CA THR A 13 -4.53 53.02 26.89
C THR A 13 -4.35 51.52 27.07
N SER A 14 -3.78 50.86 26.06
CA SER A 14 -3.22 49.52 26.22
C SER A 14 -1.99 49.63 27.12
N ILE A 15 -2.11 49.10 28.34
CA ILE A 15 -0.97 48.82 29.21
C ILE A 15 -0.11 47.80 28.46
N ALA A 16 0.93 48.30 27.80
CA ALA A 16 2.01 47.48 27.28
C ALA A 16 2.82 46.96 28.47
N THR A 17 2.37 45.86 29.08
CA THR A 17 3.31 44.96 29.75
C THR A 17 4.17 44.35 28.66
N ALA A 18 5.32 45.00 28.42
CA ALA A 18 6.47 44.42 27.75
C ALA A 18 6.93 43.21 28.57
N ARG A 19 6.24 42.07 28.41
CA ARG A 19 6.93 40.79 28.53
C ARG A 19 7.84 40.76 27.32
N ALA A 20 9.14 40.76 27.55
CA ALA A 20 10.11 40.34 26.56
C ALA A 20 9.64 38.97 26.04
N GLN A 21 8.88 38.97 24.94
CA GLN A 21 8.79 37.84 24.06
C GLN A 21 10.19 37.76 23.47
N SER A 22 11.07 37.05 24.18
CA SER A 22 12.17 36.38 23.51
C SER A 22 11.50 35.52 22.46
N THR A 23 11.41 36.02 21.23
CA THR A 23 11.18 35.19 20.06
C THR A 23 12.08 33.98 20.26
N PRO A 24 11.54 32.74 20.31
CA PRO A 24 12.40 31.57 20.42
C PRO A 24 13.49 31.73 19.35
N PRO A 25 14.78 31.54 19.70
CA PRO A 25 15.86 31.86 18.78
C PRO A 25 15.56 31.13 17.47
N THR A 26 15.47 31.90 16.38
CA THR A 26 15.23 31.35 15.04
C THR A 26 16.27 30.26 14.83
N VAL A 27 15.81 29.01 14.72
CA VAL A 27 16.71 27.86 14.56
C VAL A 27 17.50 28.07 13.27
N THR A 28 18.81 28.23 13.38
CA THR A 28 19.71 28.44 12.24
C THR A 28 20.22 27.10 11.69
N PRO A 29 20.62 27.02 10.40
CA PRO A 29 21.23 25.81 9.86
C PRO A 29 22.43 25.31 10.67
N ASP A 30 23.27 26.21 11.19
CA ASP A 30 24.42 25.84 12.02
C ASP A 30 23.99 25.21 13.35
N ARG A 31 22.89 25.72 13.96
CA ARG A 31 22.31 25.11 15.15
C ARG A 31 21.75 23.72 14.84
N VAL A 32 21.14 23.52 13.68
CA VAL A 32 20.66 22.20 13.24
C VAL A 32 21.83 21.22 13.13
N ARG A 33 22.95 21.61 12.52
CA ARG A 33 24.15 20.76 12.43
C ARG A 33 24.73 20.43 13.79
N ALA A 34 24.79 21.41 14.70
CA ALA A 34 25.26 21.18 16.07
C ALA A 34 24.34 20.20 16.84
N LEU A 35 23.02 20.30 16.66
CA LEU A 35 22.05 19.37 17.25
C LEU A 35 22.21 17.96 16.67
N LEU A 36 22.35 17.84 15.35
CA LEU A 36 22.58 16.57 14.64
C LEU A 36 23.89 15.89 15.08
N ALA A 37 24.93 16.65 15.39
CA ALA A 37 26.23 16.16 15.86
C ALA A 37 26.28 15.85 17.37
N SER A 38 25.23 16.20 18.14
CA SER A 38 25.21 16.00 19.60
C SER A 38 25.38 14.53 19.98
N GLU A 39 25.93 14.22 21.15
CA GLU A 39 25.94 12.85 21.69
C GLU A 39 24.56 12.46 22.26
N LYS A 40 23.69 13.43 22.55
CA LYS A 40 22.38 13.17 23.13
C LYS A 40 21.33 12.94 22.04
N ILE A 41 20.65 11.80 22.13
CA ILE A 41 19.63 11.38 21.15
C ILE A 41 18.44 12.34 21.02
N ASN A 42 18.02 12.99 22.11
CA ASN A 42 16.94 13.98 22.08
C ASN A 42 17.39 15.26 21.33
N GLU A 43 18.63 15.69 21.49
CA GLU A 43 19.19 16.81 20.73
C GLU A 43 19.31 16.44 19.24
N ARG A 44 19.78 15.21 18.91
CA ARG A 44 19.78 14.70 17.53
C ARG A 44 18.37 14.65 16.94
N ALA A 45 17.38 14.25 17.73
CA ALA A 45 15.98 14.18 17.32
C ALA A 45 15.46 15.58 16.91
N TRP A 46 15.75 16.61 17.71
CA TRP A 46 15.47 18.01 17.35
C TRP A 46 16.23 18.46 16.09
N GLY A 47 17.49 18.05 15.95
CA GLY A 47 18.28 18.29 14.74
C GLY A 47 17.61 17.71 13.49
N ALA A 48 17.19 16.45 13.53
CA ALA A 48 16.52 15.78 12.41
C ALA A 48 15.19 16.45 12.06
N TYR A 49 14.37 16.74 13.07
CA TYR A 49 13.10 17.44 12.91
C TYR A 49 13.28 18.79 12.20
N HIS A 50 14.24 19.61 12.67
CA HIS A 50 14.50 20.92 12.07
C HIS A 50 15.15 20.83 10.69
N ALA A 51 16.03 19.86 10.45
CA ALA A 51 16.62 19.64 9.13
C ALA A 51 15.53 19.39 8.08
N GLY A 52 14.58 18.50 8.38
CA GLY A 52 13.41 18.26 7.54
C GLY A 52 12.49 19.49 7.45
N ALA A 53 12.27 20.18 8.57
CA ALA A 53 11.43 21.40 8.64
C ALA A 53 11.90 22.52 7.73
N MET A 54 13.21 22.72 7.69
CA MET A 54 13.87 23.78 6.94
C MET A 54 14.25 23.36 5.52
N GLY A 55 14.06 22.08 5.14
CA GLY A 55 14.43 21.58 3.82
C GLY A 55 15.94 21.59 3.56
N LEU A 56 16.77 21.33 4.58
CA LEU A 56 18.23 21.36 4.48
C LEU A 56 18.76 20.12 3.73
N THR A 57 18.62 20.11 2.41
CA THR A 57 19.01 18.98 1.54
C THR A 57 20.49 18.62 1.64
N THR A 58 21.37 19.54 2.06
CA THR A 58 22.78 19.27 2.32
C THR A 58 23.00 18.26 3.46
N GLU A 59 22.05 18.16 4.39
CA GLU A 59 22.12 17.23 5.53
C GLU A 59 21.58 15.84 5.19
N ALA A 60 21.01 15.65 3.99
CA ALA A 60 20.40 14.38 3.57
C ALA A 60 21.33 13.15 3.71
N PRO A 61 22.62 13.20 3.32
CA PRO A 61 23.54 12.07 3.52
C PRO A 61 23.77 11.75 5.00
N PHE A 62 23.84 12.78 5.85
CA PHE A 62 24.04 12.58 7.29
C PHE A 62 22.81 11.98 7.96
N ILE A 63 21.60 12.45 7.60
CA ILE A 63 20.34 11.85 8.03
C ILE A 63 20.23 10.39 7.60
N ALA A 64 20.64 10.05 6.37
CA ALA A 64 20.64 8.67 5.88
C ALA A 64 21.61 7.78 6.68
N SER A 65 22.80 8.29 7.03
CA SER A 65 23.76 7.58 7.88
C SER A 65 23.19 7.33 9.28
N LEU A 66 22.66 8.37 9.93
CA LEU A 66 22.06 8.25 11.26
C LEU A 66 20.88 7.28 11.27
N LEU A 67 20.04 7.29 10.23
CA LEU A 67 18.94 6.33 10.10
C LEU A 67 19.46 4.90 9.99
N HIS A 68 20.50 4.68 9.19
CA HIS A 68 21.12 3.37 9.07
C HIS A 68 21.70 2.88 10.41
N GLU A 69 22.48 3.73 11.09
CA GLU A 69 23.07 3.43 12.40
C GLU A 69 22.00 3.11 13.45
N ALA A 70 20.94 3.90 13.51
CA ALA A 70 19.84 3.68 14.45
C ALA A 70 19.11 2.35 14.20
N LEU A 71 18.94 1.97 12.92
CA LEU A 71 18.33 0.69 12.54
C LEU A 71 19.22 -0.51 12.90
N GLU A 72 20.54 -0.40 12.77
CA GLU A 72 21.48 -1.44 13.19
C GLU A 72 21.56 -1.55 14.72
N ALA A 73 21.62 -0.41 15.43
CA ALA A 73 21.66 -0.37 16.89
C ALA A 73 20.44 -1.03 17.53
N ARG A 74 19.27 -0.97 16.88
CA ARG A 74 18.05 -1.63 17.34
C ARG A 74 18.18 -3.15 17.41
N LEU A 75 18.99 -3.76 16.55
CA LEU A 75 19.16 -5.22 16.52
C LEU A 75 20.00 -5.74 17.69
N GLN A 76 20.59 -4.84 18.49
CA GLN A 76 21.40 -5.17 19.65
C GLN A 76 20.52 -5.36 20.89
N ASP A 77 20.90 -6.33 21.73
CA ASP A 77 20.25 -6.54 23.03
C ASP A 77 20.41 -5.30 23.92
N GLY A 78 19.32 -4.87 24.56
CA GLY A 78 19.32 -3.68 25.43
C GLY A 78 19.18 -2.35 24.70
N ALA A 79 18.68 -2.33 23.45
CA ALA A 79 18.44 -1.10 22.71
C ALA A 79 17.60 -0.08 23.52
N PRO A 80 17.97 1.21 23.52
CA PRO A 80 17.26 2.22 24.31
C PRO A 80 15.78 2.34 23.93
N TRP A 81 14.91 2.46 24.93
CA TRP A 81 13.45 2.50 24.74
C TRP A 81 12.95 3.65 23.83
N HIS A 82 13.71 4.74 23.72
CA HIS A 82 13.39 5.92 22.90
C HIS A 82 13.96 5.86 21.47
N LEU A 83 14.79 4.86 21.16
CA LEU A 83 15.29 4.60 19.80
C LEU A 83 14.18 4.49 18.74
N PRO A 84 12.99 3.88 19.01
CA PRO A 84 11.84 3.95 18.10
C PRO A 84 11.45 5.34 17.65
N HIS A 85 11.29 6.26 18.60
CA HIS A 85 10.85 7.61 18.31
C HIS A 85 11.93 8.38 17.53
N PHE A 86 13.20 8.09 17.79
CA PHE A 86 14.29 8.67 17.03
C PHE A 86 14.30 8.20 15.57
N ILE A 87 14.10 6.90 15.33
CA ILE A 87 14.00 6.35 13.97
C ILE A 87 12.82 6.95 13.19
N GLU A 88 11.67 7.17 13.83
CA GLU A 88 10.52 7.83 13.19
C GLU A 88 10.84 9.26 12.72
N LEU A 89 11.56 10.02 13.55
CA LEU A 89 11.96 11.39 13.23
C LEU A 89 13.04 11.45 12.14
N LEU A 90 13.99 10.51 12.15
CA LEU A 90 14.96 10.36 11.07
C LEU A 90 14.26 9.97 9.75
N ALA A 91 13.24 9.11 9.81
CA ALA A 91 12.44 8.75 8.65
C ALA A 91 11.62 9.93 8.12
N ASP A 92 10.98 10.74 8.99
CA ASP A 92 10.32 12.00 8.58
C ASP A 92 11.30 12.95 7.89
N ALA A 93 12.46 13.18 8.52
CA ALA A 93 13.51 14.01 7.93
C ALA A 93 13.94 13.48 6.56
N ALA A 94 14.16 12.16 6.44
CA ALA A 94 14.52 11.52 5.19
C ALA A 94 13.45 11.67 4.09
N ILE A 95 12.16 11.57 4.46
CA ILE A 95 11.03 11.80 3.54
C ILE A 95 11.04 13.24 3.04
N ARG A 96 11.14 14.20 3.96
CA ARG A 96 11.08 15.64 3.64
C ARG A 96 12.28 16.11 2.82
N LEU A 97 13.45 15.56 3.10
CA LEU A 97 14.69 15.85 2.37
C LEU A 97 14.86 15.00 1.10
N ARG A 98 13.94 14.06 0.83
CA ARG A 98 13.98 13.14 -0.31
C ARG A 98 15.29 12.33 -0.36
N CYS A 99 15.73 11.85 0.80
CA CYS A 99 17.00 11.14 0.90
C CYS A 99 16.99 9.86 0.05
N PRO A 100 18.00 9.65 -0.80
CA PRO A 100 18.18 8.36 -1.45
C PRO A 100 18.64 7.34 -0.42
N LEU A 101 17.85 6.28 -0.24
CA LEU A 101 18.17 5.19 0.69
C LEU A 101 18.37 3.88 -0.08
N PRO A 102 19.45 3.13 0.20
CA PRO A 102 19.65 1.82 -0.40
C PRO A 102 18.67 0.78 0.19
N ALA A 103 18.64 -0.41 -0.42
CA ALA A 103 17.68 -1.46 -0.05
C ALA A 103 17.80 -1.92 1.42
N LYS A 104 19.02 -2.05 1.96
CA LYS A 104 19.26 -2.59 3.31
C LYS A 104 18.57 -1.76 4.41
N PRO A 105 18.81 -0.43 4.54
CA PRO A 105 18.08 0.41 5.50
C PRO A 105 16.55 0.36 5.34
N LEU A 106 16.04 0.38 4.11
CA LEU A 106 14.59 0.35 3.86
C LEU A 106 13.93 -0.97 4.31
N LEU A 107 14.61 -2.09 4.10
CA LEU A 107 14.15 -3.40 4.57
C LEU A 107 14.23 -3.54 6.09
N ALA A 108 15.23 -2.95 6.73
CA ALA A 108 15.34 -2.91 8.18
C ALA A 108 14.22 -2.06 8.81
N LEU A 109 13.89 -0.92 8.19
CA LEU A 109 12.77 -0.05 8.59
C LEU A 109 11.42 -0.76 8.49
N ALA A 110 11.19 -1.55 7.44
CA ALA A 110 9.95 -2.31 7.25
C ALA A 110 9.74 -3.44 8.29
N THR A 111 10.83 -3.99 8.85
CA THR A 111 10.76 -4.97 9.95
C THR A 111 10.42 -4.29 11.29
N TYR A 112 10.56 -2.96 11.37
CA TYR A 112 10.31 -2.20 12.57
C TYR A 112 8.87 -1.70 12.70
N TRP A 113 8.44 -1.04 11.63
CA TRP A 113 7.15 -0.40 11.53
C TRP A 113 6.41 -1.01 10.36
N ARG A 114 5.08 -1.01 10.43
CA ARG A 114 4.24 -1.29 9.27
C ARG A 114 4.77 -0.51 8.06
N ASN A 115 4.70 -1.11 6.88
CA ASN A 115 5.47 -0.75 5.68
C ASN A 115 5.35 0.71 5.18
N TYR A 116 4.55 1.57 5.81
CA TYR A 116 4.21 2.93 5.38
C TYR A 116 5.44 3.82 5.15
N LEU A 117 6.32 3.95 6.14
CA LEU A 117 7.52 4.79 6.03
C LEU A 117 8.44 4.27 4.92
N THR A 118 8.63 2.95 4.85
CA THR A 118 9.37 2.31 3.77
C THR A 118 8.75 2.61 2.41
N LEU A 119 7.42 2.51 2.26
CA LEU A 119 6.70 2.74 1.00
C LEU A 119 6.66 4.22 0.57
N ILE A 120 6.78 5.15 1.51
CA ILE A 120 6.97 6.57 1.18
C ILE A 120 8.41 6.81 0.73
N LEU A 121 9.40 6.28 1.45
CA LEU A 121 10.82 6.47 1.14
C LEU A 121 11.26 5.74 -0.14
N ILE A 122 10.56 4.67 -0.53
CA ILE A 122 10.92 3.87 -1.70
C ILE A 122 10.87 4.63 -3.02
N GLN A 123 10.16 5.77 -3.05
CA GLN A 123 10.09 6.63 -4.22
C GLN A 123 11.44 7.32 -4.51
N PHE A 124 12.33 7.42 -3.52
CA PHE A 124 13.65 8.05 -3.62
C PHE A 124 14.79 7.05 -3.83
N MET A 125 14.49 5.75 -4.00
CA MET A 125 15.53 4.76 -4.26
C MET A 125 16.28 5.06 -5.57
N PRO A 126 17.60 4.85 -5.59
CA PRO A 126 18.44 5.25 -6.72
C PRO A 126 18.25 4.36 -7.95
N THR A 127 17.92 3.08 -7.78
CA THR A 127 17.82 2.12 -8.89
C THR A 127 16.48 1.40 -8.92
N ALA A 128 15.96 1.19 -10.13
CA ALA A 128 14.73 0.43 -10.37
C ALA A 128 14.84 -1.03 -9.91
N GLN A 129 16.02 -1.65 -10.10
CA GLN A 129 16.26 -3.04 -9.73
C GLN A 129 16.22 -3.27 -8.22
N GLU A 130 16.89 -2.41 -7.44
CA GLU A 130 16.81 -2.50 -5.98
C GLU A 130 15.41 -2.18 -5.47
N LYS A 131 14.73 -1.21 -6.10
CA LYS A 131 13.34 -0.88 -5.78
C LYS A 131 12.42 -2.09 -5.98
N GLU A 132 12.52 -2.77 -7.13
CA GLU A 132 11.79 -4.01 -7.39
C GLU A 132 12.11 -5.09 -6.34
N TYR A 133 13.39 -5.29 -6.03
CA TYR A 133 13.81 -6.25 -5.01
C TYR A 133 13.20 -5.97 -3.63
N VAL A 134 13.24 -4.71 -3.17
CA VAL A 134 12.62 -4.32 -1.90
C VAL A 134 11.12 -4.57 -1.94
N LEU A 135 10.41 -4.11 -2.98
CA LEU A 135 8.97 -4.28 -3.13
C LEU A 135 8.54 -5.75 -3.10
N LEU A 136 9.22 -6.62 -3.86
CA LEU A 136 8.96 -8.06 -3.86
C LEU A 136 9.23 -8.69 -2.48
N THR A 137 10.31 -8.29 -1.83
CA THR A 137 10.63 -8.75 -0.46
C THR A 137 9.57 -8.32 0.54
N LEU A 138 9.00 -7.12 0.41
CA LEU A 138 7.89 -6.66 1.25
C LEU A 138 6.62 -7.48 0.97
N LEU A 139 6.35 -7.90 -0.26
CA LEU A 139 5.23 -8.80 -0.56
C LEU A 139 5.37 -10.15 0.13
N ASP A 140 6.60 -10.70 0.15
CA ASP A 140 6.92 -12.02 0.71
C ASP A 140 6.86 -12.07 2.25
N ARG A 141 7.24 -10.98 2.91
CA ARG A 141 7.26 -10.89 4.38
C ARG A 141 5.88 -10.68 5.02
N ARG A 142 4.81 -10.52 4.23
CA ARG A 142 3.48 -10.27 4.78
C ARG A 142 2.93 -11.50 5.51
N PRO A 143 2.38 -11.35 6.72
CA PRO A 143 1.73 -12.45 7.41
C PRO A 143 0.53 -12.95 6.60
N LYS A 144 0.51 -14.26 6.28
CA LYS A 144 -0.65 -14.91 5.65
C LYS A 144 -1.91 -14.68 6.51
N GLY A 145 -3.03 -14.31 5.90
CA GLY A 145 -4.28 -14.01 6.62
C GLY A 145 -4.38 -12.62 7.25
N ARG A 146 -3.32 -11.80 7.23
CA ARG A 146 -3.38 -10.34 7.52
C ARG A 146 -3.37 -9.52 6.23
N GLU A 147 -4.18 -9.93 5.28
CA GLU A 147 -4.41 -9.21 4.02
C GLU A 147 -5.13 -7.87 4.22
N GLY A 148 -5.40 -7.47 5.47
CA GLY A 148 -6.03 -6.20 5.85
C GLY A 148 -5.14 -4.96 5.77
N ASP A 149 -3.89 -5.04 5.29
CA ASP A 149 -3.13 -3.85 4.88
C ASP A 149 -3.24 -3.64 3.35
N THR A 150 -4.48 -3.55 2.89
CA THR A 150 -4.87 -3.37 1.48
C THR A 150 -4.21 -2.13 0.87
N VAL A 151 -3.97 -1.09 1.67
CA VAL A 151 -3.30 0.14 1.23
C VAL A 151 -1.82 -0.12 0.95
N ALA A 152 -1.10 -0.80 1.84
CA ALA A 152 0.30 -1.16 1.59
C ALA A 152 0.43 -2.15 0.43
N TRP A 153 -0.46 -3.15 0.31
CA TRP A 153 -0.46 -4.07 -0.83
C TRP A 153 -0.68 -3.32 -2.15
N THR A 154 -1.63 -2.38 -2.18
CA THR A 154 -1.90 -1.56 -3.36
C THR A 154 -0.74 -0.63 -3.68
N ALA A 155 -0.11 0.01 -2.69
CA ALA A 155 1.07 0.84 -2.93
C ALA A 155 2.21 0.04 -3.57
N ILE A 156 2.49 -1.16 -3.05
CA ILE A 156 3.50 -2.06 -3.61
C ILE A 156 3.13 -2.45 -5.05
N GLY A 157 1.87 -2.82 -5.29
CA GLY A 157 1.39 -3.18 -6.62
C GLY A 157 1.50 -2.04 -7.63
N ASN A 158 1.13 -0.82 -7.25
CA ASN A 158 1.28 0.37 -8.09
C ASN A 158 2.74 0.64 -8.46
N TYR A 159 3.67 0.52 -7.50
CA TYR A 159 5.09 0.67 -7.81
C TYR A 159 5.60 -0.45 -8.74
N LEU A 160 5.23 -1.71 -8.50
CA LEU A 160 5.63 -2.84 -9.35
C LEU A 160 5.01 -2.76 -10.75
N LEU A 161 3.80 -2.23 -10.87
CA LEU A 161 3.15 -1.90 -12.14
C LEU A 161 3.92 -0.83 -12.89
N ALA A 162 4.30 0.26 -12.21
CA ALA A 162 5.10 1.33 -12.81
C ALA A 162 6.47 0.85 -13.28
N LEU A 163 7.06 -0.12 -12.58
CA LEU A 163 8.31 -0.80 -12.97
C LEU A 163 8.11 -1.88 -14.06
N ARG A 164 6.86 -2.19 -14.43
CA ARG A 164 6.51 -3.34 -15.29
C ARG A 164 7.18 -4.65 -14.86
N SER A 165 7.17 -4.94 -13.55
CA SER A 165 7.83 -6.10 -12.97
C SER A 165 7.29 -7.43 -13.51
N SER A 166 8.12 -8.16 -14.27
CA SER A 166 7.80 -9.51 -14.76
C SER A 166 7.58 -10.50 -13.61
N ARG A 167 8.43 -10.45 -12.59
CA ARG A 167 8.35 -11.34 -11.42
C ARG A 167 7.02 -11.18 -10.70
N TRP A 168 6.54 -9.95 -10.59
CA TRP A 168 5.26 -9.66 -9.98
C TRP A 168 4.07 -10.05 -10.87
N ALA A 169 4.14 -9.81 -12.18
CA ALA A 169 3.09 -10.24 -13.11
C ALA A 169 2.90 -11.77 -13.10
N VAL A 170 4.00 -12.54 -13.09
CA VAL A 170 3.98 -14.01 -12.93
C VAL A 170 3.34 -14.41 -11.61
N ARG A 171 3.69 -13.71 -10.52
CA ARG A 171 3.09 -13.94 -9.21
C ARG A 171 1.58 -13.66 -9.19
N LEU A 172 1.12 -12.56 -9.78
CA LEU A 172 -0.30 -12.23 -9.91
C LEU A 172 -1.07 -13.34 -10.64
N LEU A 173 -0.50 -13.88 -11.73
CA LEU A 173 -1.12 -15.00 -12.46
C LEU A 173 -1.17 -16.31 -11.66
N ARG A 174 -0.20 -16.55 -10.77
CA ARG A 174 -0.24 -17.72 -9.87
C ARG A 174 -1.25 -17.56 -8.74
N GLU A 175 -1.43 -16.34 -8.27
CA GLU A 175 -2.30 -16.04 -7.12
C GLU A 175 -3.73 -15.67 -7.51
N VAL A 176 -4.02 -15.41 -8.79
CA VAL A 176 -5.39 -15.16 -9.23
C VAL A 176 -6.15 -16.49 -9.25
N ASP A 177 -7.27 -16.53 -8.54
CA ASP A 177 -8.16 -17.69 -8.63
C ASP A 177 -8.73 -17.78 -10.05
N ILE A 178 -8.61 -18.94 -10.66
CA ILE A 178 -9.20 -19.20 -11.98
C ILE A 178 -10.32 -20.20 -11.75
N ALA A 179 -11.55 -19.76 -11.91
CA ALA A 179 -12.73 -20.59 -11.71
C ALA A 179 -13.62 -20.57 -12.93
N HIS A 180 -14.28 -21.70 -13.17
CA HIS A 180 -15.36 -21.86 -14.10
C HIS A 180 -16.56 -22.41 -13.36
N ARG A 181 -17.58 -21.59 -13.19
CA ARG A 181 -18.84 -22.01 -12.58
C ARG A 181 -19.83 -22.46 -13.64
N PHE A 182 -20.24 -23.72 -13.56
CA PHE A 182 -21.30 -24.30 -14.36
C PHE A 182 -22.58 -24.32 -13.54
N GLN A 183 -23.58 -23.57 -13.97
CA GLN A 183 -24.91 -23.62 -13.38
C GLN A 183 -25.75 -24.58 -14.23
N VAL A 184 -26.20 -25.68 -13.64
CA VAL A 184 -27.02 -26.69 -14.32
C VAL A 184 -28.49 -26.41 -14.03
N VAL A 185 -29.31 -26.22 -15.06
CA VAL A 185 -30.72 -25.79 -14.93
C VAL A 185 -31.67 -26.71 -15.68
N ASP A 186 -32.92 -26.79 -15.21
CA ASP A 186 -34.05 -27.43 -15.89
C ASP A 186 -34.95 -26.32 -16.48
N GLY A 187 -34.49 -25.63 -17.53
CA GLY A 187 -35.23 -24.50 -18.11
C GLY A 187 -35.23 -23.22 -17.25
N SER A 188 -35.44 -22.09 -17.93
CA SER A 188 -35.00 -20.75 -17.53
C SER A 188 -35.41 -20.24 -16.13
N HIS A 189 -34.43 -19.85 -15.29
CA HIS A 189 -34.49 -18.71 -14.35
C HIS A 189 -33.09 -18.33 -13.77
N ARG A 190 -32.86 -17.03 -13.48
CA ARG A 190 -31.57 -16.42 -13.09
C ARG A 190 -31.50 -15.85 -11.64
N LEU A 191 -30.40 -16.21 -10.96
CA LEU A 191 -29.41 -15.48 -10.12
C LEU A 191 -29.77 -14.70 -8.82
N PHE A 192 -28.92 -14.91 -7.78
CA PHE A 192 -28.73 -14.07 -6.57
C PHE A 192 -27.24 -13.70 -6.34
N GLY A 193 -27.00 -12.57 -5.65
CA GLY A 193 -25.68 -11.97 -5.35
C GLY A 193 -25.22 -12.05 -3.89
N SER A 194 -23.93 -11.73 -3.63
CA SER A 194 -23.22 -11.85 -2.34
C SER A 194 -23.02 -10.49 -1.64
N ARG A 195 -22.91 -10.50 -0.30
CA ARG A 195 -22.74 -9.35 0.60
C ARG A 195 -21.45 -9.49 1.43
N LEU A 196 -20.66 -8.41 1.53
CA LEU A 196 -19.46 -8.29 2.38
C LEU A 196 -19.81 -7.62 3.73
N ILE A 197 -19.10 -8.02 4.80
CA ILE A 197 -19.13 -7.41 6.14
C ILE A 197 -17.70 -6.95 6.47
N GLY A 198 -17.56 -5.72 6.98
CA GLY A 198 -16.30 -5.17 7.48
C GLY A 198 -16.35 -4.89 8.99
N GLY A 199 -15.20 -4.88 9.66
CA GLY A 199 -15.09 -4.51 11.08
C GLY A 199 -13.72 -3.89 11.40
N THR A 200 -13.70 -2.74 12.06
CA THR A 200 -12.50 -1.95 12.40
C THR A 200 -11.79 -2.43 13.67
N GLY A 201 -10.45 -2.36 13.69
CA GLY A 201 -9.61 -2.62 14.88
C GLY A 201 -8.79 -1.38 15.28
N ASP A 202 -8.77 -1.10 16.58
CA ASP A 202 -8.12 0.04 17.22
C ASP A 202 -6.71 -0.34 17.75
N TRP A 203 -5.74 0.58 17.73
CA TRP A 203 -4.36 0.31 18.16
C TRP A 203 -3.84 1.38 19.13
N ALA A 204 -3.36 0.95 20.30
CA ALA A 204 -2.76 1.81 21.31
C ALA A 204 -1.28 2.10 21.01
N TRP A 205 -0.92 3.38 20.94
CA TRP A 205 0.46 3.86 20.81
C TRP A 205 1.09 4.07 22.20
N GLY A 206 2.34 3.65 22.40
CA GLY A 206 3.10 3.92 23.63
C GLY A 206 3.33 5.43 23.89
N ALA A 207 3.77 5.76 25.10
CA ALA A 207 4.00 7.14 25.55
C ALA A 207 5.18 7.80 24.79
N TRP A 208 4.99 9.05 24.34
CA TRP A 208 6.03 9.84 23.65
C TRP A 208 7.02 10.45 24.66
N PRO A 209 8.34 10.50 24.39
CA PRO A 209 9.31 11.10 25.30
C PRO A 209 9.10 12.62 25.42
N LYS A 210 9.20 13.17 26.63
CA LYS A 210 8.94 14.61 26.90
C LYS A 210 9.94 15.57 26.25
N ASP A 211 11.20 15.15 26.09
CA ASP A 211 12.27 16.01 25.57
C ASP A 211 12.49 15.87 24.05
N PHE A 212 11.64 15.11 23.37
CA PHE A 212 11.67 14.93 21.93
C PHE A 212 10.86 16.03 21.22
N PRO A 213 11.12 16.29 19.92
CA PRO A 213 10.26 17.15 19.11
C PRO A 213 8.82 16.62 19.04
N PRO A 214 7.87 17.42 18.49
CA PRO A 214 6.49 16.97 18.26
C PRO A 214 6.43 15.60 17.59
N ARG A 215 5.43 14.80 17.97
CA ARG A 215 5.22 13.49 17.37
C ARG A 215 4.80 13.68 15.92
N VAL A 216 5.47 12.98 15.01
CA VAL A 216 5.13 12.94 13.59
C VAL A 216 4.67 11.54 13.22
N LEU A 217 3.44 11.42 12.73
CA LEU A 217 2.87 10.18 12.24
C LEU A 217 2.75 10.24 10.72
N HIS A 218 3.16 9.16 10.06
CA HIS A 218 2.85 8.92 8.66
C HIS A 218 1.91 7.72 8.51
N TYR A 219 0.94 7.85 7.63
CA TYR A 219 0.08 6.74 7.25
C TYR A 219 -0.28 6.81 5.77
N LEU A 220 -0.70 5.68 5.22
CA LEU A 220 -1.18 5.57 3.84
C LEU A 220 -2.70 5.55 3.81
N THR A 221 -3.28 6.12 2.76
CA THR A 221 -4.73 6.17 2.55
C THR A 221 -5.07 6.12 1.06
N PHE A 222 -6.30 5.73 0.77
CA PHE A 222 -6.90 5.88 -0.57
C PHE A 222 -7.64 7.22 -0.73
N ASP A 223 -7.93 7.92 0.36
CA ASP A 223 -8.69 9.16 0.35
C ASP A 223 -7.78 10.35 -0.05
N PRO A 224 -8.04 11.02 -1.19
CA PRO A 224 -7.29 12.22 -1.56
C PRO A 224 -7.60 13.44 -0.68
N ASN A 225 -8.73 13.45 0.04
CA ASN A 225 -9.24 14.64 0.72
C ASN A 225 -8.61 14.93 2.09
N VAL A 226 -7.84 13.99 2.63
CA VAL A 226 -7.17 14.14 3.95
C VAL A 226 -5.80 14.82 3.86
N GLY A 227 -5.58 15.66 2.84
CA GLY A 227 -4.32 16.39 2.64
C GLY A 227 -3.12 15.49 2.30
N GLY A 228 -3.38 14.31 1.71
CA GLY A 228 -2.34 13.35 1.37
C GLY A 228 -1.58 13.68 0.09
N VAL A 229 -0.30 13.33 0.06
CA VAL A 229 0.56 13.40 -1.14
C VAL A 229 0.45 12.08 -1.90
N LEU A 230 0.15 12.13 -3.20
CA LEU A 230 0.12 10.94 -4.05
C LEU A 230 1.53 10.32 -4.14
N ILE A 231 1.70 9.11 -3.62
CA ILE A 231 3.01 8.42 -3.64
C ILE A 231 3.05 7.27 -4.64
N ALA A 232 1.92 6.60 -4.88
CA ALA A 232 1.86 5.44 -5.76
C ALA A 232 0.59 5.52 -6.63
N PRO A 233 0.67 6.08 -7.85
CA PRO A 233 -0.43 6.08 -8.80
C PRO A 233 -0.64 4.69 -9.43
N GLY A 234 -1.88 4.33 -9.74
CA GLY A 234 -2.21 3.07 -10.41
C GLY A 234 -3.71 2.80 -10.46
N PRO A 235 -4.16 1.54 -10.62
CA PRO A 235 -5.60 1.19 -10.65
C PRO A 235 -6.38 1.76 -9.47
N ARG A 236 -5.71 1.87 -8.32
CA ARG A 236 -6.17 2.63 -7.18
C ARG A 236 -5.04 3.45 -6.59
N ASN A 237 -5.17 4.77 -6.62
CA ASN A 237 -4.16 5.68 -6.11
C ASN A 237 -3.94 5.52 -4.60
N VAL A 238 -2.69 5.59 -4.16
CA VAL A 238 -2.32 5.61 -2.75
C VAL A 238 -1.62 6.92 -2.39
N TYR A 239 -2.13 7.55 -1.35
CA TYR A 239 -1.64 8.81 -0.80
C TYR A 239 -0.96 8.56 0.54
N ALA A 240 0.07 9.34 0.83
CA ALA A 240 0.73 9.40 2.13
C ALA A 240 0.34 10.68 2.84
N VAL A 241 -0.03 10.56 4.12
CA VAL A 241 -0.36 11.71 4.96
C VAL A 241 0.68 11.82 6.06
N ARG A 242 1.08 13.06 6.36
CA ARG A 242 1.90 13.42 7.52
C ARG A 242 1.02 14.17 8.50
N GLN A 243 0.96 13.70 9.73
CA GLN A 243 0.26 14.36 10.83
C GLN A 243 1.24 14.65 11.95
N GLU A 244 1.10 15.84 12.53
CA GLU A 244 1.91 16.28 13.66
C GLU A 244 1.02 16.48 14.88
N SER A 245 1.43 15.97 16.03
CA SER A 245 0.72 16.15 17.29
C SER A 245 1.66 16.64 18.39
N SER A 246 1.15 17.49 19.27
CA SER A 246 1.89 17.90 20.45
C SER A 246 2.27 16.68 21.30
N PRO A 247 3.47 16.65 21.93
CA PRO A 247 3.86 15.61 22.88
C PRO A 247 2.87 15.41 24.04
N ASP A 248 2.15 16.47 24.40
CA ASP A 248 1.19 16.49 25.52
C ASP A 248 -0.24 16.09 25.12
N GLN A 249 -0.49 15.84 23.83
CA GLN A 249 -1.80 15.43 23.34
C GLN A 249 -1.81 13.92 23.03
N PRO A 250 -2.90 13.21 23.36
CA PRO A 250 -3.07 11.85 22.87
C PRO A 250 -2.99 11.85 21.35
N PRO A 251 -2.44 10.79 20.73
CA PRO A 251 -2.40 10.70 19.28
C PRO A 251 -3.82 10.86 18.75
N PRO A 252 -4.02 11.65 17.68
CA PRO A 252 -5.31 11.70 17.01
C PRO A 252 -5.70 10.26 16.61
N PRO A 253 -7.00 9.91 16.67
CA PRO A 253 -7.45 8.60 16.21
C PRO A 253 -6.91 8.39 14.81
N SER A 254 -6.27 7.24 14.57
CA SER A 254 -5.78 6.90 13.23
C SER A 254 -6.97 7.06 12.29
N PRO A 255 -6.94 7.96 11.30
CA PRO A 255 -8.02 8.05 10.34
C PRO A 255 -8.14 6.66 9.75
N GLY A 256 -9.34 6.10 9.95
CA GLY A 256 -9.55 4.66 9.87
C GLY A 256 -8.85 4.11 8.65
N LEU A 257 -8.00 3.10 8.86
CA LEU A 257 -7.61 2.21 7.78
C LEU A 257 -8.94 1.83 7.11
N SER A 258 -9.20 2.38 5.93
CA SER A 258 -10.43 2.14 5.20
C SER A 258 -10.66 0.63 5.25
N GLY A 259 -11.79 0.22 5.84
CA GLY A 259 -12.09 -1.15 6.29
C GLY A 259 -12.24 -2.18 5.17
N GLU A 260 -11.42 -2.08 4.14
CA GLU A 260 -11.23 -3.07 3.10
C GLU A 260 -10.28 -4.13 3.64
N PHE A 261 -10.83 -5.00 4.46
CA PHE A 261 -10.15 -6.22 4.88
C PHE A 261 -10.08 -7.15 3.68
N GLY A 262 -8.87 -7.64 3.38
CA GLY A 262 -8.63 -8.63 2.33
C GLY A 262 -8.18 -8.02 1.02
N VAL A 263 -7.06 -8.53 0.50
CA VAL A 263 -6.73 -8.36 -0.92
C VAL A 263 -7.51 -9.44 -1.63
N TRP A 264 -8.74 -9.09 -2.00
CA TRP A 264 -9.62 -9.98 -2.75
C TRP A 264 -9.07 -10.23 -4.16
N GLN A 265 -9.71 -11.13 -4.88
CA GLN A 265 -9.37 -11.47 -6.26
C GLN A 265 -9.41 -10.25 -7.21
N LYS A 266 -10.38 -9.35 -7.02
CA LYS A 266 -10.62 -8.20 -7.90
C LYS A 266 -9.40 -7.27 -8.05
N PRO A 267 -8.73 -6.81 -6.97
CA PRO A 267 -7.48 -6.06 -7.10
C PRO A 267 -6.39 -6.74 -7.94
N ARG A 268 -6.26 -8.08 -7.89
CA ARG A 268 -5.29 -8.81 -8.74
C ARG A 268 -5.66 -8.70 -10.22
N ILE A 269 -6.95 -8.82 -10.53
CA ILE A 269 -7.47 -8.67 -11.89
C ILE A 269 -7.30 -7.23 -12.40
N GLU A 270 -7.50 -6.23 -11.55
CA GLU A 270 -7.27 -4.82 -11.88
C GLU A 270 -5.81 -4.55 -12.30
N TYR A 271 -4.83 -5.18 -11.65
CA TYR A 271 -3.44 -5.05 -12.05
C TYR A 271 -3.09 -5.80 -13.34
N LEU A 272 -3.61 -7.02 -13.52
CA LEU A 272 -3.46 -7.76 -14.77
C LEU A 272 -4.08 -7.00 -15.96
N ALA A 273 -5.22 -6.33 -15.72
CA ALA A 273 -5.87 -5.45 -16.67
C ALA A 273 -4.98 -4.24 -17.01
N ALA A 274 -4.44 -3.57 -15.99
CA ALA A 274 -3.57 -2.41 -16.18
C ALA A 274 -2.27 -2.75 -16.94
N LEU A 275 -1.68 -3.93 -16.73
CA LEU A 275 -0.49 -4.37 -17.46
C LEU A 275 -0.71 -4.51 -18.97
N THR A 276 -1.93 -4.82 -19.39
CA THR A 276 -2.30 -5.11 -20.79
C THR A 276 -3.23 -4.07 -21.41
N ALA A 277 -3.58 -3.01 -20.68
CA ALA A 277 -4.63 -2.05 -21.05
C ALA A 277 -5.98 -2.72 -21.40
N THR A 278 -6.27 -3.87 -20.78
CA THR A 278 -7.54 -4.60 -20.95
C THR A 278 -8.57 -4.08 -19.94
N LYS A 279 -9.87 -4.18 -20.25
CA LYS A 279 -10.92 -3.83 -19.28
C LYS A 279 -10.98 -4.86 -18.15
N VAL A 280 -11.13 -4.40 -16.90
CA VAL A 280 -11.28 -5.28 -15.72
C VAL A 280 -12.40 -6.29 -15.93
N SER A 281 -13.55 -5.86 -16.44
CA SER A 281 -14.71 -6.73 -16.71
C SER A 281 -14.44 -7.85 -17.72
N GLU A 282 -13.52 -7.65 -18.67
CA GLU A 282 -13.11 -8.70 -19.62
C GLU A 282 -12.29 -9.76 -18.90
N LEU A 283 -11.35 -9.35 -18.05
CA LEU A 283 -10.52 -10.28 -17.29
C LEU A 283 -11.28 -10.95 -16.15
N GLU A 284 -12.26 -10.28 -15.53
CA GLU A 284 -13.18 -10.92 -14.59
C GLU A 284 -13.94 -12.06 -15.27
N ARG A 285 -14.49 -11.84 -16.47
CA ARG A 285 -15.15 -12.93 -17.23
C ARG A 285 -14.17 -14.03 -17.65
N LEU A 286 -12.92 -13.69 -17.91
CA LEU A 286 -11.87 -14.65 -18.28
C LEU A 286 -11.46 -15.54 -17.11
N PHE A 287 -11.25 -14.97 -15.92
CA PHE A 287 -10.77 -15.70 -14.74
C PHE A 287 -11.91 -16.25 -13.86
N GLN A 288 -13.11 -15.69 -13.95
CA GLN A 288 -14.30 -16.10 -13.20
C GLN A 288 -15.45 -16.37 -14.17
N GLN A 289 -15.23 -17.35 -15.05
CA GLN A 289 -16.17 -17.67 -16.11
C GLN A 289 -17.42 -18.33 -15.51
N ARG A 290 -18.58 -17.99 -16.09
CA ARG A 290 -19.87 -18.61 -15.73
C ARG A 290 -20.54 -19.11 -16.99
N THR A 291 -20.99 -20.36 -16.96
CA THR A 291 -21.73 -20.99 -18.04
C THR A 291 -23.00 -21.61 -17.46
N GLU A 292 -24.13 -21.31 -18.11
CA GLU A 292 -25.40 -22.00 -17.87
C GLU A 292 -25.46 -23.21 -18.80
N VAL A 293 -25.83 -24.37 -18.27
CA VAL A 293 -25.95 -25.63 -19.02
C VAL A 293 -27.34 -26.19 -18.79
N ASP A 294 -28.11 -26.31 -19.87
CA ASP A 294 -29.39 -27.01 -19.84
C ASP A 294 -29.13 -28.51 -19.58
N TRP A 295 -29.78 -29.04 -18.54
CA TRP A 295 -29.62 -30.45 -18.17
C TRP A 295 -30.24 -31.36 -19.24
N GLN A 296 -29.46 -32.36 -19.67
CA GLN A 296 -29.91 -33.42 -20.58
C GLN A 296 -29.55 -34.77 -19.95
N ASP A 297 -28.24 -35.02 -19.82
CA ASP A 297 -27.68 -36.16 -19.13
C ASP A 297 -26.25 -35.84 -18.65
N VAL A 298 -25.63 -36.80 -17.96
CA VAL A 298 -24.27 -36.67 -17.42
C VAL A 298 -23.23 -36.51 -18.54
N ALA A 299 -23.37 -37.21 -19.66
CA ALA A 299 -22.40 -37.20 -20.74
C ALA A 299 -22.39 -35.82 -21.46
N ALA A 300 -23.57 -35.29 -21.75
CA ALA A 300 -23.76 -33.95 -22.30
C ALA A 300 -23.19 -32.87 -21.37
N LEU A 301 -23.42 -32.97 -20.04
CA LEU A 301 -22.82 -32.05 -19.09
C LEU A 301 -21.29 -32.14 -19.09
N GLN A 302 -20.72 -33.34 -19.10
CA GLN A 302 -19.27 -33.54 -19.14
C GLN A 302 -18.63 -32.98 -20.43
N GLU A 303 -19.29 -33.15 -21.58
CA GLU A 303 -18.84 -32.58 -22.85
C GLU A 303 -18.86 -31.04 -22.82
N ASN A 304 -19.95 -30.45 -22.31
CA ASN A 304 -20.06 -29.00 -22.13
C ASN A 304 -18.96 -28.46 -21.21
N ILE A 305 -18.75 -29.09 -20.04
CA ILE A 305 -17.67 -28.71 -19.12
C ILE A 305 -16.32 -28.79 -19.83
N ALA A 306 -16.08 -29.86 -20.60
CA ALA A 306 -14.83 -30.04 -21.29
C ALA A 306 -14.54 -28.98 -22.34
N ARG A 307 -15.55 -28.67 -23.16
CA ARG A 307 -15.47 -27.68 -24.24
C ARG A 307 -15.27 -26.26 -23.69
N GLU A 308 -16.10 -25.85 -22.74
CA GLU A 308 -16.08 -24.48 -22.21
C GLU A 308 -14.82 -24.21 -21.39
N THR A 309 -14.35 -25.20 -20.63
CA THR A 309 -13.06 -25.07 -19.92
C THR A 309 -11.89 -24.96 -20.90
N ALA A 310 -11.93 -25.71 -22.02
CA ALA A 310 -10.88 -25.62 -23.05
C ALA A 310 -10.87 -24.24 -23.74
N LEU A 311 -12.04 -23.64 -23.96
CA LEU A 311 -12.16 -22.27 -24.47
C LEU A 311 -11.59 -21.24 -23.49
N GLN A 312 -11.90 -21.37 -22.20
CA GLN A 312 -11.32 -20.51 -21.16
C GLN A 312 -9.80 -20.62 -21.12
N ILE A 313 -9.26 -21.84 -21.11
CA ILE A 313 -7.80 -22.09 -21.13
C ILE A 313 -7.15 -21.45 -22.37
N LYS A 314 -7.76 -21.61 -23.55
CA LYS A 314 -7.27 -20.99 -24.79
C LYS A 314 -7.23 -19.46 -24.66
N ALA A 315 -8.26 -18.86 -24.09
CA ALA A 315 -8.33 -17.41 -23.89
C ALA A 315 -7.30 -16.91 -22.85
N ILE A 316 -7.06 -17.67 -21.77
CA ILE A 316 -6.02 -17.36 -20.77
C ILE A 316 -4.63 -17.43 -21.40
N ARG A 317 -4.36 -18.43 -22.26
CA ARG A 317 -3.10 -18.52 -23.00
C ARG A 317 -2.91 -17.32 -23.94
N GLU A 318 -3.97 -16.87 -24.61
CA GLU A 318 -3.87 -15.67 -25.45
C GLU A 318 -3.65 -14.39 -24.63
N PHE A 319 -4.28 -14.30 -23.46
CA PHE A 319 -3.98 -13.23 -22.50
C PHE A 319 -2.52 -13.26 -22.05
N ALA A 320 -1.95 -14.42 -21.74
CA ALA A 320 -0.53 -14.56 -21.42
C ALA A 320 0.38 -14.12 -22.58
N ARG A 321 0.03 -14.44 -23.84
CA ARG A 321 0.77 -13.92 -25.02
C ARG A 321 0.66 -12.40 -25.16
N ARG A 322 -0.49 -11.79 -24.81
CA ARG A 322 -0.62 -10.32 -24.74
C ARG A 322 0.32 -9.74 -23.69
N LEU A 323 0.39 -10.34 -22.50
CA LEU A 323 1.36 -9.95 -21.47
C LEU A 323 2.81 -10.07 -21.98
N ALA A 324 3.17 -11.19 -22.61
CA ALA A 324 4.50 -11.39 -23.18
C ALA A 324 4.86 -10.33 -24.22
N ARG A 325 3.94 -10.02 -25.16
CA ARG A 325 4.10 -8.94 -26.14
C ARG A 325 4.26 -7.56 -25.50
N SER A 326 3.76 -7.37 -24.28
CA SER A 326 3.90 -6.12 -23.52
C SER A 326 5.22 -6.02 -22.72
N GLY A 327 6.14 -6.97 -22.92
CA GLY A 327 7.46 -7.01 -22.29
C GLY A 327 7.55 -7.84 -21.00
N ILE A 328 6.48 -8.54 -20.61
CA ILE A 328 6.47 -9.39 -19.41
C ILE A 328 7.13 -10.74 -19.73
N THR A 329 8.12 -11.13 -18.94
CA THR A 329 8.90 -12.37 -19.11
C THR A 329 8.60 -13.39 -18.00
N GLY A 330 9.04 -14.64 -18.19
CA GLY A 330 8.87 -15.71 -17.19
C GLY A 330 7.46 -16.33 -17.13
N LEU A 331 6.66 -16.13 -18.18
CA LEU A 331 5.32 -16.72 -18.33
C LEU A 331 5.37 -18.15 -18.89
N GLU A 332 6.38 -18.46 -19.70
CA GLU A 332 6.53 -19.75 -20.38
C GLU A 332 6.59 -20.90 -19.36
N GLY A 333 5.80 -21.95 -19.61
CA GLY A 333 5.76 -23.13 -18.75
C GLY A 333 5.11 -22.91 -17.38
N LEU A 334 4.54 -21.73 -17.10
CA LEU A 334 3.86 -21.45 -15.85
C LEU A 334 2.64 -22.38 -15.67
N PRO A 335 2.61 -23.23 -14.63
CA PRO A 335 1.45 -24.08 -14.37
C PRO A 335 0.35 -23.24 -13.70
N LEU A 336 -0.86 -23.37 -14.23
CA LEU A 336 -2.08 -22.78 -13.72
C LEU A 336 -3.15 -23.86 -13.56
N GLN A 337 -4.19 -23.56 -12.78
CA GLN A 337 -5.29 -24.48 -12.50
C GLN A 337 -6.62 -23.74 -12.63
N VAL A 338 -7.56 -24.32 -13.37
CA VAL A 338 -8.97 -23.92 -13.39
C VAL A 338 -9.73 -24.77 -12.39
N LEU A 339 -10.30 -24.13 -11.38
CA LEU A 339 -11.27 -24.74 -10.47
C LEU A 339 -12.61 -24.85 -11.20
N ILE A 340 -13.19 -26.06 -11.22
CA ILE A 340 -14.49 -26.30 -11.82
C ILE A 340 -15.51 -26.38 -10.69
N GLU A 341 -16.43 -25.42 -10.66
CA GLU A 341 -17.54 -25.38 -9.70
C GLU A 341 -18.82 -25.76 -10.44
N ILE A 342 -19.59 -26.70 -9.89
CA ILE A 342 -20.88 -27.08 -10.45
C ILE A 342 -21.96 -26.73 -9.42
N GLU A 343 -22.88 -25.86 -9.83
CA GLU A 343 -24.02 -25.45 -9.04
C GLU A 343 -25.28 -26.13 -9.60
N ASP A 344 -25.87 -27.04 -8.81
CA ASP A 344 -27.08 -27.76 -9.20
C ASP A 344 -28.34 -26.93 -8.93
N SER A 345 -28.82 -26.25 -9.98
CA SER A 345 -30.05 -25.45 -10.00
C SER A 345 -31.22 -26.19 -10.67
N ARG A 346 -31.09 -27.50 -10.90
CA ARG A 346 -32.16 -28.34 -11.44
C ARG A 346 -33.31 -28.46 -10.44
N GLN A 347 -34.53 -28.62 -10.96
CA GLN A 347 -35.70 -28.93 -10.16
C GLN A 347 -35.65 -30.38 -9.67
N SER A 348 -35.19 -31.31 -10.53
CA SER A 348 -34.97 -32.71 -10.14
C SER A 348 -33.49 -32.98 -9.83
N LYS A 349 -33.23 -33.59 -8.67
CA LYS A 349 -31.89 -33.98 -8.19
C LYS A 349 -31.71 -35.50 -8.09
N GLU A 350 -32.60 -36.26 -8.74
CA GLU A 350 -32.57 -37.73 -8.69
C GLU A 350 -31.29 -38.32 -9.27
N VAL A 351 -30.74 -37.69 -10.32
CA VAL A 351 -29.43 -38.04 -10.88
C VAL A 351 -28.37 -37.10 -10.31
N PRO A 352 -27.40 -37.59 -9.53
CA PRO A 352 -26.36 -36.73 -8.97
C PRO A 352 -25.47 -36.15 -10.07
N LEU A 353 -25.01 -34.91 -9.88
CA LEU A 353 -24.04 -34.29 -10.79
C LEU A 353 -22.65 -34.92 -10.60
N PRO A 354 -21.83 -35.00 -11.67
CA PRO A 354 -20.50 -35.58 -11.59
C PRO A 354 -19.57 -34.70 -10.74
N ALA A 355 -18.71 -35.32 -9.94
CA ALA A 355 -17.57 -34.63 -9.35
C ALA A 355 -16.53 -34.37 -10.45
N VAL A 356 -16.15 -33.10 -10.63
CA VAL A 356 -15.15 -32.72 -11.64
C VAL A 356 -13.91 -32.16 -10.94
N PRO A 357 -12.74 -32.79 -11.09
CA PRO A 357 -11.52 -32.28 -10.51
C PRO A 357 -11.07 -30.99 -11.23
N PRO A 358 -10.28 -30.13 -10.56
CA PRO A 358 -9.67 -28.99 -11.21
C PRO A 358 -8.82 -29.38 -12.42
N ARG A 359 -8.76 -28.52 -13.44
CA ARG A 359 -7.94 -28.75 -14.64
C ARG A 359 -6.67 -27.94 -14.61
N THR A 360 -5.52 -28.61 -14.70
CA THR A 360 -4.21 -27.96 -14.80
C THR A 360 -3.83 -27.73 -16.26
N PHE A 361 -3.12 -26.64 -16.51
CA PHE A 361 -2.57 -26.32 -17.82
C PHE A 361 -1.32 -25.46 -17.69
N THR A 362 -0.47 -25.46 -18.71
CA THR A 362 0.69 -24.57 -18.79
C THR A 362 0.47 -23.46 -19.80
N LEU A 363 1.08 -22.31 -19.50
CA LEU A 363 1.20 -21.20 -20.44
C LEU A 363 2.24 -21.50 -21.52
N PRO A 364 2.01 -21.01 -22.76
CA PRO A 364 2.86 -21.25 -23.91
C PRO A 364 4.17 -20.45 -23.88
#